data_AF-A0AAD5Q3V0-F1
#
_entry.id   AF-A0AAD5Q3V0-F1
#
_cell.length_a   1.000
_cell.length_b   1.000
_cell.length_c   1.000
_cell.angle_alpha   90.00
_cell.angle_beta   90.00
_cell.angle_gamma   90.00
#
_symmetry.space_group_name_H-M   'P 1'
#
loop_
_entity.id
_entity.type
_entity.pdbx_description
1 polymer ?
#
loop_
_entity_poly.entity_id
_entity_poly.type
_entity_poly.pdbx_seq_one_letter_code
_entity_poly.pdbx_strand_id
1 'polypeptide(L)'
;MRIVPLAYAAADSAYDNPKISSIRLIPEDYHVIKLQGLLCGDVMKDGMMTRSIDIYLINEYRWCEDADYAGTYRLFLEVAKGIPIVMAFGEFGCWKPEGSIRTWKMVPYLMQDPKTTEGFTNVFSGGLAYSYGEAKLDKGSRFPMFTGGSLEPLEKPSYKPTPDYANLKKQYDKYQPFKELAEWTSDTKCKWSPTVTEKISATNKYATKNGWILDSCNVKDLKLADTDTWITKSRDGIVCDDQGGRCDVPITSKIGTTQADICGAVVEVEKGGAKCSGASDCGQNGQCLEVNGEKQCTCLPCWKGMDCKIKDIISCSKLNSSKDAPKFIIVGIGGFIGVMFVVFVALGVVAQKKKRAIDKLGDQVKLRAPGTAGGATQAGASL
;
A
#
# COMPACT_ATOMS: atom_id res chain seq x y z
N MET A 1 -3.67 13.10 15.76
CA MET A 1 -3.20 12.72 14.43
C MET A 1 -2.84 11.23 14.36
N ARG A 2 -3.68 10.48 13.64
CA ARG A 2 -3.25 9.33 12.84
C ARG A 2 -2.60 9.91 11.57
N ILE A 3 -1.60 9.26 10.99
CA ILE A 3 -1.18 9.58 9.61
C ILE A 3 -2.36 9.19 8.73
N VAL A 4 -3.05 10.17 8.16
CA VAL A 4 -4.19 9.91 7.29
C VAL A 4 -3.64 9.48 5.93
N PRO A 5 -3.74 8.20 5.57
CA PRO A 5 -3.26 7.72 4.30
C PRO A 5 -4.20 8.29 3.22
N LEU A 6 -3.60 9.08 2.32
CA LEU A 6 -4.30 9.79 1.28
C LEU A 6 -3.86 9.27 -0.08
N ALA A 7 -4.84 8.99 -0.93
CA ALA A 7 -4.60 8.70 -2.34
C ALA A 7 -5.08 9.86 -3.21
N TYR A 8 -4.34 10.08 -4.29
CA TYR A 8 -4.54 11.20 -5.20
C TYR A 8 -4.64 10.65 -6.63
N ALA A 9 -5.53 11.20 -7.45
CA ALA A 9 -5.76 10.73 -8.81
C ALA A 9 -6.21 11.85 -9.74
N ALA A 10 -5.73 11.84 -10.98
CA ALA A 10 -6.32 12.65 -12.05
C ALA A 10 -7.72 12.14 -12.42
N ALA A 11 -8.67 13.05 -12.69
CA ALA A 11 -10.02 12.72 -13.18
C ALA A 11 -9.98 11.94 -14.50
N ASP A 12 -9.10 12.32 -15.42
CA ASP A 12 -8.97 11.68 -16.73
C ASP A 12 -7.99 10.50 -16.72
N SER A 13 -7.84 9.81 -15.58
CA SER A 13 -6.86 8.72 -15.41
C SER A 13 -7.11 7.47 -16.27
N ALA A 14 -8.06 7.51 -17.21
CA ALA A 14 -8.28 6.47 -18.19
C ALA A 14 -7.11 6.37 -19.17
N TYR A 15 -6.74 5.13 -19.49
CA TYR A 15 -5.74 4.83 -20.51
C TYR A 15 -6.28 5.16 -21.91
N ASP A 16 -5.55 5.95 -22.68
CA ASP A 16 -5.73 6.05 -24.13
C ASP A 16 -4.61 5.25 -24.82
N ASN A 17 -4.70 3.92 -24.79
CA ASN A 17 -3.75 3.05 -25.48
C ASN A 17 -4.28 2.71 -26.88
N PRO A 18 -3.70 3.25 -27.96
CA PRO A 18 -4.14 2.95 -29.32
C PRO A 18 -3.96 1.47 -29.72
N LYS A 19 -3.22 0.66 -28.95
CA LYS A 19 -3.08 -0.80 -29.18
C LYS A 19 -4.18 -1.64 -28.54
N ILE A 20 -5.02 -1.07 -27.67
CA ILE A 20 -6.18 -1.72 -27.05
C ILE A 20 -7.44 -1.06 -27.64
N SER A 21 -7.51 -0.98 -28.97
CA SER A 21 -8.49 -0.18 -29.72
C SER A 21 -9.94 -0.68 -29.64
N SER A 22 -10.22 -1.77 -28.91
CA SER A 22 -11.56 -2.34 -28.78
C SER A 22 -12.25 -2.06 -27.44
N ILE A 23 -11.54 -1.50 -26.45
CA ILE A 23 -12.12 -1.17 -25.14
C ILE A 23 -11.83 0.30 -24.83
N ARG A 24 -12.79 1.18 -25.17
CA ARG A 24 -12.79 2.54 -24.66
C ARG A 24 -13.15 2.46 -23.18
N LEU A 25 -12.15 2.56 -22.31
CA LEU A 25 -12.36 2.58 -20.87
C LEU A 25 -12.81 3.99 -20.46
N ILE A 26 -13.87 4.07 -19.64
CA ILE A 26 -14.37 5.34 -19.13
C ILE A 26 -13.64 5.70 -17.83
N PRO A 27 -13.23 6.97 -17.62
CA PRO A 27 -12.49 7.39 -16.43
C PRO A 27 -13.20 7.07 -15.11
N GLU A 28 -14.53 7.10 -15.11
CA GLU A 28 -15.38 6.77 -13.97
C GLU A 28 -15.14 5.33 -13.47
N ASP A 29 -15.03 4.37 -14.39
CA ASP A 29 -14.76 2.96 -14.06
C ASP A 29 -13.37 2.81 -13.41
N TYR A 30 -12.38 3.57 -13.88
CA TYR A 30 -11.03 3.59 -13.33
C TYR A 30 -11.02 4.07 -11.87
N HIS A 31 -11.80 5.10 -11.55
CA HIS A 31 -11.92 5.57 -10.17
C HIS A 31 -12.51 4.50 -9.25
N VAL A 32 -13.58 3.81 -9.66
CA VAL A 32 -14.17 2.74 -8.86
C VAL A 32 -13.18 1.60 -8.63
N ILE A 33 -12.54 1.11 -9.69
CA ILE A 33 -11.60 0.00 -9.59
C ILE A 33 -10.37 0.38 -8.76
N LYS A 34 -9.85 1.59 -8.94
CA LYS A 34 -8.73 2.09 -8.13
C LYS A 34 -9.12 2.15 -6.66
N LEU A 35 -10.29 2.68 -6.33
CA LEU A 35 -10.80 2.71 -4.95
C LEU A 35 -10.94 1.29 -4.37
N GLN A 36 -11.57 0.38 -5.09
CA GLN A 36 -11.69 -1.02 -4.65
C GLN A 36 -10.32 -1.69 -4.48
N GLY A 37 -9.34 -1.38 -5.34
CA GLY A 37 -7.97 -1.90 -5.25
C GLY A 37 -7.16 -1.30 -4.11
N LEU A 38 -7.45 -0.07 -3.71
CA LEU A 38 -6.87 0.58 -2.54
C LEU A 38 -7.47 0.03 -1.24
N LEU A 39 -8.78 -0.29 -1.24
CA LEU A 39 -9.53 -0.75 -0.07
C LEU A 39 -9.59 -2.28 0.09
N CYS A 40 -9.16 -3.06 -0.89
CA CYS A 40 -9.28 -4.52 -0.85
C CYS A 40 -8.55 -5.13 0.36
N GLY A 41 -9.20 -6.09 1.01
CA GLY A 41 -8.70 -6.76 2.20
C GLY A 41 -8.62 -5.88 3.44
N ASP A 42 -9.17 -4.66 3.40
CA ASP A 42 -9.32 -3.82 4.58
C ASP A 42 -10.59 -4.16 5.35
N VAL A 43 -10.66 -3.67 6.58
CA VAL A 43 -11.85 -3.70 7.42
C VAL A 43 -12.05 -2.33 8.04
N MET A 44 -13.31 -1.93 8.17
CA MET A 44 -13.66 -0.73 8.92
C MET A 44 -13.88 -1.08 10.39
N LYS A 45 -13.27 -0.32 11.29
CA LYS A 45 -13.50 -0.38 12.73
C LYS A 45 -13.76 1.02 13.26
N ASP A 46 -14.90 1.22 13.91
CA ASP A 46 -15.30 2.50 14.50
C ASP A 46 -15.22 3.67 13.50
N GLY A 47 -15.66 3.45 12.26
CA GLY A 47 -15.66 4.47 11.20
C GLY A 47 -14.31 4.71 10.52
N MET A 48 -13.29 3.90 10.82
CA MET A 48 -11.93 4.07 10.29
C MET A 48 -11.46 2.81 9.54
N MET A 49 -10.74 3.00 8.43
CA MET A 49 -10.04 1.91 7.76
C MET A 49 -8.87 1.43 8.61
N THR A 50 -8.61 0.13 8.69
CA THR A 50 -7.54 -0.40 9.54
C THR A 50 -6.18 -0.53 8.83
N ARG A 51 -6.17 -0.56 7.49
CA ARG A 51 -4.95 -0.88 6.69
C ARG A 51 -4.64 0.07 5.54
N SER A 52 -5.66 0.67 4.93
CA SER A 52 -5.54 1.30 3.60
C SER A 52 -5.49 2.83 3.68
N ILE A 53 -6.51 3.52 3.14
CA ILE A 53 -6.65 4.98 3.04
C ILE A 53 -7.93 5.42 3.76
N ASP A 54 -7.92 6.62 4.34
CA ASP A 54 -9.15 7.21 4.90
C ASP A 54 -9.71 8.34 4.01
N ILE A 55 -8.89 8.88 3.10
CA ILE A 55 -9.26 9.96 2.18
C ILE A 55 -8.80 9.64 0.76
N TYR A 56 -9.69 9.82 -0.21
CA TYR A 56 -9.37 9.77 -1.63
C TYR A 56 -9.71 11.10 -2.31
N LEU A 57 -8.71 11.68 -2.98
CA LEU A 57 -8.79 12.96 -3.66
C LEU A 57 -8.72 12.78 -5.18
N ILE A 58 -9.64 13.46 -5.88
CA ILE A 58 -9.71 13.48 -7.35
C ILE A 58 -9.40 14.87 -7.87
N ASN A 59 -8.54 14.98 -8.88
CA ASN A 59 -8.27 16.24 -9.56
C ASN A 59 -9.22 16.38 -10.72
N GLU A 60 -10.19 17.28 -10.58
CA GLU A 60 -11.32 17.39 -11.48
C GLU A 60 -11.33 18.74 -12.20
N TYR A 61 -11.03 18.68 -13.50
CA TYR A 61 -10.89 19.85 -14.38
C TYR A 61 -11.83 19.82 -15.58
N ARG A 62 -12.85 18.95 -15.59
CA ARG A 62 -13.84 18.86 -16.67
C ARG A 62 -14.93 19.91 -16.52
N TRP A 63 -15.15 20.45 -15.30
CA TRP A 63 -16.00 21.64 -15.13
C TRP A 63 -15.32 22.92 -15.61
N CYS A 64 -15.52 23.25 -16.88
CA CYS A 64 -15.19 24.54 -17.49
C CYS A 64 -16.44 25.45 -17.59
N GLU A 65 -16.31 26.65 -18.16
CA GLU A 65 -17.38 27.68 -18.16
C GLU A 65 -18.70 27.28 -18.82
N ASP A 66 -18.63 26.39 -19.79
CA ASP A 66 -19.71 25.83 -20.60
C ASP A 66 -20.20 24.47 -20.09
N ALA A 67 -19.59 23.95 -19.03
CA ALA A 67 -20.00 22.69 -18.42
C ALA A 67 -21.21 22.88 -17.49
N ASP A 68 -21.95 21.80 -17.31
CA ASP A 68 -23.05 21.70 -16.36
C ASP A 68 -22.81 20.58 -15.34
N TYR A 69 -23.68 20.52 -14.33
CA TYR A 69 -23.61 19.51 -13.28
C TYR A 69 -23.75 18.08 -13.83
N ALA A 70 -24.66 17.90 -14.80
CA ALA A 70 -25.03 16.59 -15.32
C ALA A 70 -23.87 15.90 -16.07
N GLY A 71 -23.07 16.67 -16.82
CA GLY A 71 -21.92 16.19 -17.58
C GLY A 71 -20.60 16.16 -16.80
N THR A 72 -20.58 16.59 -15.54
CA THR A 72 -19.36 16.66 -14.73
C THR A 72 -19.55 16.04 -13.35
N TYR A 73 -19.95 16.83 -12.34
CA TYR A 73 -20.00 16.41 -10.94
C TYR A 73 -21.00 15.28 -10.69
N ARG A 74 -22.12 15.23 -11.41
CA ARG A 74 -23.07 14.11 -11.30
C ARG A 74 -22.41 12.77 -11.62
N LEU A 75 -21.50 12.72 -12.58
CA LEU A 75 -20.79 11.48 -12.93
C LEU A 75 -19.96 10.97 -11.74
N PHE A 76 -19.27 11.87 -11.04
CA PHE A 76 -18.50 11.53 -9.85
C PHE A 76 -19.35 11.19 -8.65
N LEU A 77 -20.49 11.86 -8.49
CA LEU A 77 -21.46 11.48 -7.47
C LEU A 77 -21.84 10.01 -7.66
N GLU A 78 -22.31 9.63 -8.85
CA GLU A 78 -22.72 8.26 -9.14
C GLU A 78 -21.59 7.24 -8.94
N VAL A 79 -20.35 7.62 -9.27
CA VAL A 79 -19.16 6.81 -8.98
C VAL A 79 -19.00 6.58 -7.48
N ALA A 80 -19.11 7.61 -6.65
CA ALA A 80 -18.71 7.57 -5.24
C ALA A 80 -19.83 7.27 -4.24
N LYS A 81 -21.11 7.19 -4.66
CA LYS A 81 -22.22 6.95 -3.73
C LYS A 81 -22.01 5.69 -2.87
N GLY A 82 -22.25 5.84 -1.57
CA GLY A 82 -22.13 4.76 -0.59
C GLY A 82 -20.71 4.30 -0.27
N ILE A 83 -19.68 5.03 -0.74
CA ILE A 83 -18.29 4.73 -0.39
C ILE A 83 -18.04 4.96 1.11
N PRO A 84 -17.28 4.09 1.79
CA PRO A 84 -17.13 4.17 3.24
C PRO A 84 -15.96 5.06 3.68
N ILE A 85 -15.35 5.84 2.78
CA ILE A 85 -14.24 6.75 3.08
C ILE A 85 -14.53 8.16 2.58
N VAL A 86 -13.76 9.14 3.05
CA VAL A 86 -13.93 10.54 2.62
C VAL A 86 -13.49 10.71 1.17
N MET A 87 -14.39 11.30 0.37
CA MET A 87 -14.11 11.72 -1.00
C MET A 87 -14.07 13.24 -1.07
N ALA A 88 -13.12 13.81 -1.80
CA ALA A 88 -13.10 15.24 -2.10
C ALA A 88 -12.36 15.50 -3.42
N PHE A 89 -12.47 16.72 -3.95
CA PHE A 89 -11.62 17.14 -5.06
C PHE A 89 -10.27 17.63 -4.57
N GLY A 90 -9.21 16.92 -4.96
CA GLY A 90 -7.84 17.29 -4.62
C GLY A 90 -7.35 18.53 -5.36
N GLU A 91 -7.89 18.76 -6.54
CA GLU A 91 -7.76 19.97 -7.33
C GLU A 91 -9.06 20.17 -8.10
N PHE A 92 -9.49 21.42 -8.27
CA PHE A 92 -10.53 21.75 -9.23
C PHE A 92 -10.36 23.17 -9.80
N GLY A 93 -11.10 23.46 -10.87
CA GLY A 93 -11.15 24.76 -11.51
C GLY A 93 -10.51 24.72 -12.90
N CYS A 94 -11.21 24.13 -13.87
CA CYS A 94 -10.80 24.09 -15.27
C CYS A 94 -10.39 25.46 -15.79
N TRP A 95 -9.27 25.52 -16.47
CA TRP A 95 -8.88 26.69 -17.27
C TRP A 95 -8.89 26.32 -18.75
N LYS A 96 -9.54 27.17 -19.58
CA LYS A 96 -9.48 27.09 -21.04
C LYS A 96 -8.49 28.14 -21.60
N PRO A 97 -7.65 27.79 -22.58
CA PRO A 97 -6.67 28.70 -23.18
C PRO A 97 -7.26 29.99 -23.78
N GLU A 98 -8.54 30.00 -24.13
CA GLU A 98 -9.26 31.08 -24.84
C GLU A 98 -9.50 32.37 -24.01
N GLY A 99 -8.74 32.57 -22.93
CA GLY A 99 -8.73 33.84 -22.20
C GLY A 99 -9.91 34.06 -21.24
N SER A 100 -10.80 33.08 -21.06
CA SER A 100 -11.90 33.14 -20.11
C SER A 100 -11.39 33.19 -18.66
N ILE A 101 -11.96 34.07 -17.84
CA ILE A 101 -11.76 34.10 -16.38
C ILE A 101 -12.74 33.09 -15.77
N ARG A 102 -12.29 32.22 -14.87
CA ARG A 102 -13.18 31.25 -14.22
C ARG A 102 -14.22 31.98 -13.36
N THR A 103 -15.47 31.56 -13.48
CA THR A 103 -16.63 32.09 -12.75
C THR A 103 -16.94 31.28 -11.50
N TRP A 104 -16.36 30.08 -11.41
CA TRP A 104 -16.49 29.18 -10.27
C TRP A 104 -17.93 28.71 -9.99
N LYS A 105 -18.75 28.57 -11.04
CA LYS A 105 -20.16 28.14 -10.95
C LYS A 105 -20.36 26.77 -10.31
N MET A 106 -19.32 25.96 -10.17
CA MET A 106 -19.35 24.66 -9.49
C MET A 106 -19.31 24.76 -7.96
N VAL A 107 -18.85 25.88 -7.39
CA VAL A 107 -18.71 26.06 -5.92
C VAL A 107 -19.99 25.77 -5.12
N PRO A 108 -21.20 26.15 -5.57
CA PRO A 108 -22.42 25.85 -4.83
C PRO A 108 -22.60 24.34 -4.58
N TYR A 109 -22.24 23.50 -5.54
CA TYR A 109 -22.34 22.04 -5.42
C TYR A 109 -21.34 21.46 -4.41
N LEU A 110 -20.26 22.18 -4.08
CA LEU A 110 -19.27 21.78 -3.07
C LEU A 110 -19.63 22.26 -1.66
N MET A 111 -20.50 23.26 -1.55
CA MET A 111 -20.69 24.01 -0.31
C MET A 111 -22.12 23.95 0.22
N GLN A 112 -23.15 23.83 -0.63
CA GLN A 112 -24.53 23.97 -0.18
C GLN A 112 -25.14 22.66 0.37
N ASP A 113 -26.33 22.79 0.95
CA ASP A 113 -27.09 21.68 1.52
C ASP A 113 -27.34 20.56 0.48
N PRO A 114 -27.25 19.28 0.86
CA PRO A 114 -27.47 18.14 -0.04
C PRO A 114 -28.76 18.22 -0.86
N LYS A 115 -29.83 18.79 -0.33
CA LYS A 115 -31.10 18.97 -1.05
C LYS A 115 -30.98 19.91 -2.25
N THR A 116 -30.01 20.83 -2.21
CA THR A 116 -29.75 21.82 -3.26
C THR A 116 -28.63 21.40 -4.22
N THR A 117 -27.89 20.34 -3.88
CA THR A 117 -26.74 19.84 -4.65
C THR A 117 -26.99 18.44 -5.21
N GLU A 118 -28.25 18.00 -5.31
CA GLU A 118 -28.62 16.63 -5.74
C GLU A 118 -27.95 15.52 -4.91
N GLY A 119 -27.64 15.80 -3.64
CA GLY A 119 -26.93 14.88 -2.74
C GLY A 119 -25.41 14.91 -2.90
N PHE A 120 -24.84 15.78 -3.74
CA PHE A 120 -23.39 15.84 -3.95
C PHE A 120 -22.61 16.02 -2.64
N THR A 121 -23.08 16.92 -1.76
CA THR A 121 -22.46 17.19 -0.47
C THR A 121 -22.71 16.11 0.61
N ASN A 122 -23.55 15.10 0.34
CA ASN A 122 -23.60 13.88 1.17
C ASN A 122 -22.42 12.94 0.87
N VAL A 123 -21.82 13.05 -0.31
CA VAL A 123 -20.80 12.11 -0.80
C VAL A 123 -19.42 12.75 -0.86
N PHE A 124 -19.34 14.00 -1.31
CA PHE A 124 -18.09 14.75 -1.43
C PHE A 124 -17.95 15.81 -0.35
N SER A 125 -16.79 15.81 0.31
CA SER A 125 -16.42 16.74 1.39
C SER A 125 -15.75 18.02 0.89
N GLY A 126 -16.14 18.51 -0.30
CA GLY A 126 -15.62 19.73 -0.91
C GLY A 126 -14.40 19.51 -1.82
N GLY A 127 -13.48 20.48 -1.84
CA GLY A 127 -12.25 20.36 -2.62
C GLY A 127 -11.32 21.58 -2.57
N LEU A 128 -10.18 21.48 -3.24
CA LEU A 128 -9.12 22.50 -3.26
C LEU A 128 -9.02 23.18 -4.63
N ALA A 129 -9.24 24.49 -4.68
CA ALA A 129 -9.13 25.25 -5.92
C ALA A 129 -7.66 25.37 -6.35
N TYR A 130 -7.37 25.05 -7.62
CA TYR A 130 -6.01 25.10 -8.17
C TYR A 130 -5.76 26.41 -8.93
N SER A 131 -4.75 27.23 -8.61
CA SER A 131 -3.74 27.14 -7.56
C SER A 131 -3.55 28.50 -6.89
N TYR A 132 -2.86 28.56 -5.75
CA TYR A 132 -2.60 29.85 -5.09
C TYR A 132 -1.68 30.77 -5.91
N GLY A 133 -0.49 30.31 -6.27
CA GLY A 133 0.55 31.12 -6.93
C GLY A 133 1.17 30.44 -8.15
N GLU A 134 2.26 31.03 -8.66
CA GLU A 134 2.90 30.63 -9.93
C GLU A 134 3.96 29.52 -9.79
N ALA A 135 4.19 29.01 -8.58
CA ALA A 135 5.24 28.03 -8.33
C ALA A 135 5.06 26.75 -9.18
N LYS A 136 6.13 26.36 -9.90
CA LYS A 136 6.16 25.23 -10.84
C LYS A 136 5.11 25.26 -11.96
N LEU A 137 4.51 26.41 -12.23
CA LEU A 137 3.64 26.60 -13.38
C LEU A 137 4.38 27.20 -14.55
N ASP A 138 3.94 26.84 -15.76
CA ASP A 138 4.45 27.45 -16.98
C ASP A 138 4.21 28.95 -16.99
N LYS A 139 5.16 29.69 -17.56
CA LYS A 139 5.05 31.14 -17.73
C LYS A 139 3.80 31.47 -18.55
N GLY A 140 2.90 32.28 -17.97
CA GLY A 140 1.63 32.63 -18.60
C GLY A 140 0.46 31.72 -18.23
N SER A 141 0.68 30.72 -17.36
CA SER A 141 -0.40 29.96 -16.73
C SER A 141 -1.39 30.91 -16.04
N ARG A 142 -2.69 30.62 -16.20
CA ARG A 142 -3.78 31.37 -15.57
C ARG A 142 -4.44 30.62 -14.41
N PHE A 143 -3.91 29.47 -14.04
CA PHE A 143 -4.28 28.80 -12.79
C PHE A 143 -4.01 29.62 -11.50
N PRO A 144 -2.95 30.46 -11.41
CA PRO A 144 -2.66 31.21 -10.19
C PRO A 144 -3.76 32.19 -9.79
N MET A 145 -4.22 32.10 -8.53
CA MET A 145 -5.07 33.10 -7.88
C MET A 145 -4.30 34.41 -7.62
N PHE A 146 -2.98 34.33 -7.46
CA PHE A 146 -2.08 35.45 -7.21
C PHE A 146 -0.86 35.39 -8.16
N THR A 147 -0.46 36.54 -8.72
CA THR A 147 0.59 36.60 -9.78
C THR A 147 1.69 37.61 -9.49
N GLY A 148 2.86 37.44 -10.10
CA GLY A 148 4.07 38.22 -9.83
C GLY A 148 4.90 37.68 -8.66
N GLY A 149 4.76 36.39 -8.33
CA GLY A 149 5.49 35.72 -7.26
C GLY A 149 6.69 34.93 -7.79
N SER A 150 7.39 34.21 -6.92
CA SER A 150 8.41 33.27 -7.38
C SER A 150 7.80 32.05 -8.08
N LEU A 151 8.53 31.51 -9.06
CA LEU A 151 8.25 30.23 -9.71
C LEU A 151 8.80 29.04 -8.89
N GLU A 152 9.58 29.31 -7.83
CA GLU A 152 10.14 28.29 -6.96
C GLU A 152 9.27 28.02 -5.72
N PRO A 153 8.91 26.75 -5.41
CA PRO A 153 7.98 26.40 -4.33
C PRO A 153 8.34 26.88 -2.93
N LEU A 154 9.64 27.02 -2.63
CA LEU A 154 10.14 27.38 -1.31
C LEU A 154 10.39 28.89 -1.16
N GLU A 155 10.15 29.66 -2.22
CA GLU A 155 10.34 31.10 -2.23
C GLU A 155 9.03 31.85 -1.98
N LYS A 156 9.13 33.19 -1.94
CA LYS A 156 7.99 34.04 -1.58
C LYS A 156 6.91 34.03 -2.65
N PRO A 157 5.65 33.70 -2.32
CA PRO A 157 4.55 33.88 -3.23
C PRO A 157 4.15 35.36 -3.34
N SER A 158 3.31 35.69 -4.32
CA SER A 158 2.75 37.03 -4.48
C SER A 158 1.45 37.20 -3.70
N TYR A 159 1.14 38.45 -3.35
CA TYR A 159 -0.14 38.88 -2.78
C TYR A 159 -1.00 39.69 -3.76
N LYS A 160 -0.61 39.78 -5.03
CA LYS A 160 -1.37 40.51 -6.05
C LYS A 160 -2.48 39.62 -6.62
N PRO A 161 -3.76 39.87 -6.28
CA PRO A 161 -4.86 39.01 -6.70
C PRO A 161 -5.15 39.13 -8.19
N THR A 162 -5.65 38.05 -8.79
CA THR A 162 -6.19 38.04 -10.16
C THR A 162 -7.70 38.28 -10.16
N PRO A 163 -8.31 38.59 -11.32
CA PRO A 163 -9.78 38.60 -11.45
C PRO A 163 -10.43 37.27 -11.07
N ASP A 164 -9.69 36.18 -11.26
CA ASP A 164 -10.12 34.83 -10.96
C ASP A 164 -10.31 34.59 -9.46
N TYR A 165 -9.33 35.05 -8.66
CA TYR A 165 -9.44 35.09 -7.20
C TYR A 165 -10.66 35.90 -6.74
N ALA A 166 -10.92 37.05 -7.37
CA ALA A 166 -12.08 37.86 -7.02
C ALA A 166 -13.40 37.12 -7.27
N ASN A 167 -13.50 36.34 -8.35
CA ASN A 167 -14.66 35.51 -8.64
C ASN A 167 -14.81 34.35 -7.64
N LEU A 168 -13.72 33.64 -7.30
CA LEU A 168 -13.76 32.57 -6.31
C LEU A 168 -14.19 33.11 -4.94
N LYS A 169 -13.61 34.24 -4.52
CA LYS A 169 -13.99 34.90 -3.27
C LYS A 169 -15.49 35.25 -3.27
N LYS A 170 -16.01 35.80 -4.37
CA LYS A 170 -17.43 36.10 -4.51
C LYS A 170 -18.32 34.86 -4.36
N GLN A 171 -17.90 33.70 -4.88
CA GLN A 171 -18.63 32.45 -4.67
C GLN A 171 -18.62 32.04 -3.19
N TYR A 172 -17.46 32.05 -2.51
CA TYR A 172 -17.38 31.68 -1.10
C TYR A 172 -18.05 32.67 -0.14
N ASP A 173 -18.08 33.96 -0.49
CA ASP A 173 -18.87 34.94 0.26
C ASP A 173 -20.37 34.65 0.12
N LYS A 174 -20.82 34.27 -1.08
CA LYS A 174 -22.23 34.00 -1.40
C LYS A 174 -22.72 32.66 -0.85
N TYR A 175 -21.89 31.63 -0.90
CA TYR A 175 -22.25 30.25 -0.56
C TYR A 175 -21.49 29.79 0.68
N GLN A 176 -22.23 29.64 1.78
CA GLN A 176 -21.67 29.14 3.03
C GLN A 176 -21.63 27.61 3.02
N PRO A 177 -20.56 27.00 3.59
CA PRO A 177 -20.50 25.55 3.75
C PRO A 177 -21.68 25.04 4.58
N PHE A 178 -22.32 23.99 4.08
CA PHE A 178 -23.30 23.20 4.80
C PHE A 178 -22.63 22.60 6.02
N LYS A 179 -23.29 22.74 7.17
CA LYS A 179 -22.77 22.28 8.44
C LYS A 179 -23.59 21.07 8.88
N GLU A 180 -22.98 19.91 8.79
CA GLU A 180 -23.44 18.72 9.47
C GLU A 180 -22.69 18.63 10.80
N LEU A 181 -23.42 18.85 11.90
CA LEU A 181 -22.84 18.67 13.22
C LEU A 181 -22.87 17.19 13.55
N ALA A 182 -21.72 16.64 13.92
CA ALA A 182 -21.67 15.27 14.40
C ALA A 182 -22.51 15.13 15.68
N GLU A 183 -23.30 14.07 15.77
CA GLU A 183 -24.26 13.85 16.87
C GLU A 183 -23.61 13.32 18.16
N TRP A 184 -22.28 13.34 18.26
CA TRP A 184 -21.58 12.83 19.43
C TRP A 184 -21.48 13.83 20.58
N THR A 185 -21.35 13.29 21.78
CA THR A 185 -21.04 14.02 23.03
C THR A 185 -19.63 13.68 23.49
N SER A 186 -19.13 14.37 24.52
CA SER A 186 -17.83 14.04 25.15
C SER A 186 -17.70 12.55 25.51
N ASP A 187 -18.81 11.89 25.86
CA ASP A 187 -18.83 10.49 26.30
C ASP A 187 -19.01 9.51 25.13
N THR A 188 -19.62 9.94 24.02
CA THR A 188 -19.93 9.06 22.88
C THR A 188 -19.01 9.26 21.68
N LYS A 189 -18.21 10.34 21.64
CA LYS A 189 -17.31 10.68 20.52
C LYS A 189 -16.40 9.55 20.03
N CYS A 190 -16.02 8.64 20.93
CA CYS A 190 -15.11 7.53 20.63
C CYS A 190 -15.81 6.26 20.13
N LYS A 191 -17.14 6.24 20.18
CA LYS A 191 -18.00 5.15 19.67
C LYS A 191 -18.89 5.63 18.53
N TRP A 192 -18.87 6.92 18.24
CA TRP A 192 -19.70 7.51 17.21
C TRP A 192 -19.15 7.13 15.84
N SER A 193 -20.07 6.82 14.94
CA SER A 193 -19.80 6.64 13.52
C SER A 193 -20.82 7.46 12.73
N PRO A 194 -20.41 8.09 11.61
CA PRO A 194 -21.35 8.79 10.76
C PRO A 194 -22.35 7.80 10.15
N THR A 195 -23.61 8.21 10.04
CA THR A 195 -24.60 7.42 9.32
C THR A 195 -24.36 7.56 7.82
N VAL A 196 -24.02 6.46 7.15
CA VAL A 196 -23.93 6.43 5.69
C VAL A 196 -25.34 6.37 5.12
N THR A 197 -25.86 7.50 4.65
CA THR A 197 -27.23 7.64 4.12
C THR A 197 -27.33 7.26 2.64
N GLU A 198 -26.25 7.43 1.89
CA GLU A 198 -26.19 7.14 0.47
C GLU A 198 -25.93 5.65 0.21
N LYS A 199 -26.68 5.08 -0.73
CA LYS A 199 -26.47 3.70 -1.21
C LYS A 199 -25.66 3.71 -2.50
N ILE A 200 -24.93 2.64 -2.75
CA ILE A 200 -24.22 2.42 -4.02
C ILE A 200 -25.15 2.70 -5.19
N SER A 201 -24.68 3.52 -6.14
CA SER A 201 -25.44 3.81 -7.35
C SER A 201 -25.67 2.53 -8.15
N ALA A 202 -26.91 2.33 -8.61
CA ALA A 202 -27.24 1.22 -9.50
C ALA A 202 -26.47 1.28 -10.85
N THR A 203 -25.96 2.46 -11.22
CA THR A 203 -25.13 2.62 -12.43
C THR A 203 -23.67 2.20 -12.20
N ASN A 204 -23.23 2.12 -10.95
CA ASN A 204 -21.89 1.65 -10.60
C ASN A 204 -21.86 0.11 -10.62
N LYS A 205 -21.55 -0.46 -11.78
CA LYS A 205 -21.55 -1.92 -12.00
C LYS A 205 -20.55 -2.69 -11.12
N TYR A 206 -19.41 -2.08 -10.78
CA TYR A 206 -18.35 -2.77 -10.01
C TYR A 206 -18.64 -2.79 -8.51
N ALA A 207 -19.00 -1.64 -7.94
CA ALA A 207 -19.35 -1.55 -6.53
C ALA A 207 -20.69 -2.24 -6.22
N THR A 208 -21.66 -2.20 -7.15
CA THR A 208 -22.92 -2.96 -6.99
C THR A 208 -22.66 -4.47 -6.95
N LYS A 209 -21.76 -4.98 -7.81
CA LYS A 209 -21.44 -6.41 -7.87
C LYS A 209 -20.63 -6.88 -6.68
N ASN A 210 -19.62 -6.11 -6.28
CA ASN A 210 -18.57 -6.59 -5.37
C ASN A 210 -18.49 -5.82 -4.04
N GLY A 211 -19.29 -4.77 -3.84
CA GLY A 211 -19.13 -3.84 -2.72
C GLY A 211 -17.94 -2.89 -2.91
N TRP A 212 -17.74 -1.96 -1.97
CA TRP A 212 -16.59 -1.03 -2.00
C TRP A 212 -15.30 -1.63 -1.46
N ILE A 213 -15.42 -2.51 -0.48
CA ILE A 213 -14.31 -3.21 0.18
C ILE A 213 -14.39 -4.66 -0.25
N LEU A 214 -13.41 -5.10 -1.02
CA LEU A 214 -13.34 -6.47 -1.51
C LEU A 214 -12.68 -7.35 -0.45
N ASP A 215 -13.15 -8.59 -0.28
CA ASP A 215 -12.52 -9.55 0.64
C ASP A 215 -11.08 -9.90 0.22
N SER A 216 -10.77 -9.80 -1.08
CA SER A 216 -9.45 -10.11 -1.64
C SER A 216 -9.03 -9.15 -2.74
N CYS A 217 -7.76 -8.80 -2.76
CA CYS A 217 -7.13 -8.02 -3.82
C CYS A 217 -6.86 -8.82 -5.10
N ASN A 218 -7.08 -10.14 -5.10
CA ASN A 218 -6.80 -11.01 -6.25
C ASN A 218 -8.03 -11.25 -7.17
N VAL A 219 -9.08 -10.43 -7.04
CA VAL A 219 -10.25 -10.55 -7.90
C VAL A 219 -9.93 -10.06 -9.32
N LYS A 220 -10.39 -10.79 -10.34
CA LYS A 220 -10.17 -10.44 -11.76
C LYS A 220 -10.74 -9.08 -12.13
N ASP A 221 -11.82 -8.68 -11.46
CA ASP A 221 -12.51 -7.40 -11.70
C ASP A 221 -11.66 -6.18 -11.31
N LEU A 222 -10.59 -6.35 -10.52
CA LEU A 222 -9.60 -5.30 -10.23
C LEU A 222 -8.59 -5.08 -11.36
N LYS A 223 -8.84 -5.59 -12.56
CA LYS A 223 -7.99 -5.34 -13.73
C LYS A 223 -8.88 -4.95 -14.91
N LEU A 224 -8.87 -3.67 -15.27
CA LEU A 224 -9.53 -3.20 -16.48
C LEU A 224 -8.64 -3.44 -17.71
N ALA A 225 -7.32 -3.32 -17.50
CA ALA A 225 -6.28 -3.78 -18.41
C ALA A 225 -5.32 -4.75 -17.68
N ASP A 226 -4.69 -5.65 -18.42
CA ASP A 226 -3.75 -6.64 -17.85
C ASP A 226 -2.53 -5.98 -17.17
N THR A 227 -2.20 -4.75 -17.56
CA THR A 227 -1.11 -3.92 -17.01
C THR A 227 -1.48 -3.18 -15.73
N ASP A 228 -2.75 -3.18 -15.34
CA ASP A 228 -3.20 -2.42 -14.18
C ASP A 228 -2.64 -2.98 -12.87
N THR A 229 -2.18 -2.07 -12.01
CA THR A 229 -1.69 -2.37 -10.66
C THR A 229 -2.34 -1.42 -9.65
N TRP A 230 -3.65 -1.55 -9.47
CA TRP A 230 -4.42 -0.73 -8.52
C TRP A 230 -4.18 -1.08 -7.05
N ILE A 231 -3.54 -2.23 -6.80
CA ILE A 231 -3.14 -2.67 -5.47
C ILE A 231 -1.93 -1.83 -5.03
N THR A 232 -2.16 -0.84 -4.17
CA THR A 232 -1.07 -0.08 -3.54
C THR A 232 -0.60 -0.75 -2.27
N LYS A 233 0.68 -0.60 -1.94
CA LYS A 233 1.19 -0.91 -0.61
C LYS A 233 1.02 0.32 0.28
N SER A 234 0.92 0.10 1.59
CA SER A 234 1.04 1.20 2.56
C SER A 234 2.31 2.02 2.27
N ARG A 235 2.18 3.34 2.38
CA ARG A 235 3.27 4.31 2.17
C ARG A 235 4.19 4.46 3.38
N ASP A 236 3.79 3.91 4.53
CA ASP A 236 4.57 4.01 5.76
C ASP A 236 5.96 3.40 5.58
N GLY A 237 6.98 4.20 5.85
CA GLY A 237 8.38 3.78 5.76
C GLY A 237 8.93 3.65 4.34
N ILE A 238 8.21 4.11 3.31
CA ILE A 238 8.77 4.22 1.96
C ILE A 238 9.86 5.29 1.92
N VAL A 239 10.94 5.02 1.18
CA VAL A 239 12.01 5.98 0.90
C VAL A 239 11.55 6.95 -0.19
N CYS A 240 11.58 8.26 0.10
CA CYS A 240 11.14 9.32 -0.81
C CYS A 240 12.26 10.21 -1.33
N ASP A 241 13.51 10.00 -0.89
CA ASP A 241 14.65 10.74 -1.39
C ASP A 241 15.85 9.84 -1.69
N ASP A 242 16.80 10.41 -2.43
CA ASP A 242 18.03 9.73 -2.87
C ASP A 242 18.98 9.38 -1.69
N GLN A 243 18.69 9.87 -0.49
CA GLN A 243 19.49 9.67 0.72
C GLN A 243 18.91 8.59 1.64
N GLY A 244 17.79 7.95 1.26
CA GLY A 244 17.14 6.94 2.08
C GLY A 244 16.18 7.50 3.11
N GLY A 245 15.88 8.81 3.07
CA GLY A 245 14.89 9.46 3.91
C GLY A 245 13.49 8.98 3.58
N ARG A 246 12.68 8.84 4.64
CA ARG A 246 11.33 8.30 4.52
C ARG A 246 10.36 9.38 4.07
N CYS A 247 9.31 8.98 3.37
CA CYS A 247 8.16 9.81 3.02
C CYS A 247 7.36 10.27 4.25
N ASP A 248 7.60 9.64 5.40
CA ASP A 248 6.90 9.91 6.65
C ASP A 248 7.23 11.33 7.13
N VAL A 249 6.22 12.18 7.33
CA VAL A 249 6.40 13.50 7.93
C VAL A 249 6.60 13.32 9.44
N PRO A 250 7.77 13.66 10.01
CA PRO A 250 8.02 13.48 11.43
C PRO A 250 7.14 14.42 12.25
N ILE A 251 6.40 13.88 13.21
CA ILE A 251 5.61 14.67 14.16
C ILE A 251 6.52 15.00 15.35
N THR A 252 7.03 16.24 15.39
CA THR A 252 8.04 16.67 16.37
C THR A 252 7.49 16.96 17.76
N SER A 253 6.18 16.95 17.95
CA SER A 253 5.53 17.22 19.24
C SER A 253 4.14 16.60 19.35
N LYS A 254 3.70 16.28 20.57
CA LYS A 254 2.33 15.84 20.86
C LYS A 254 1.34 16.96 20.53
N ILE A 255 0.40 16.71 19.61
CA ILE A 255 -0.51 17.75 19.07
C ILE A 255 -1.84 17.84 19.86
N GLY A 256 -2.13 16.88 20.76
CA GLY A 256 -3.32 16.91 21.64
C GLY A 256 -4.64 16.57 20.94
N THR A 257 -4.59 16.20 19.66
CA THR A 257 -5.75 15.87 18.80
C THR A 257 -5.64 14.46 18.21
N THR A 258 -4.89 13.55 18.84
CA THR A 258 -4.88 12.13 18.45
C THR A 258 -6.11 11.39 18.96
N GLN A 259 -6.47 10.27 18.35
CA GLN A 259 -7.50 9.39 18.94
C GLN A 259 -7.07 8.96 20.34
N ALA A 260 -5.77 8.75 20.58
CA ALA A 260 -5.26 8.49 21.93
C ALA A 260 -5.49 9.67 22.87
N ASP A 261 -5.36 10.91 22.41
CA ASP A 261 -5.63 12.11 23.21
C ASP A 261 -7.13 12.34 23.45
N ILE A 262 -7.97 12.07 22.45
CA ILE A 262 -9.41 12.33 22.48
C ILE A 262 -10.14 11.20 23.22
N CYS A 263 -9.69 9.96 23.03
CA CYS A 263 -10.39 8.73 23.43
C CYS A 263 -9.61 7.83 24.38
N GLY A 264 -8.38 8.18 24.76
CA GLY A 264 -7.54 7.34 25.62
C GLY A 264 -7.12 6.02 24.99
N ALA A 265 -7.40 5.81 23.69
CA ALA A 265 -7.13 4.59 22.96
C ALA A 265 -6.22 4.86 21.77
N VAL A 266 -5.14 4.10 21.67
CA VAL A 266 -4.31 4.08 20.47
C VAL A 266 -5.05 3.29 19.40
N VAL A 267 -5.39 3.94 18.29
CA VAL A 267 -5.77 3.22 17.07
C VAL A 267 -4.47 2.72 16.47
N GLU A 268 -4.17 1.46 16.72
CA GLU A 268 -3.12 0.78 15.99
C GLU A 268 -3.63 0.56 14.57
N VAL A 269 -3.11 1.35 13.64
CA VAL A 269 -3.20 1.02 12.21
C VAL A 269 -2.42 -0.26 12.05
N GLU A 270 -3.06 -1.29 11.47
CA GLU A 270 -2.37 -2.55 11.22
C GLU A 270 -1.20 -2.24 10.28
N LYS A 271 0.03 -2.35 10.81
CA LYS A 271 1.24 -2.15 10.02
C LYS A 271 1.21 -3.12 8.86
N GLY A 272 1.53 -2.63 7.67
CA GLY A 272 1.44 -3.40 6.43
C GLY A 272 2.06 -4.79 6.54
N GLY A 273 1.21 -5.80 6.34
CA GLY A 273 1.52 -7.22 6.29
C GLY A 273 0.18 -7.93 6.10
N ALA A 274 -0.03 -8.63 5.00
CA ALA A 274 -1.29 -9.34 4.82
C ALA A 274 -1.40 -10.39 5.95
N LYS A 275 -2.58 -10.49 6.58
CA LYS A 275 -2.91 -11.69 7.37
C LYS A 275 -2.71 -12.90 6.47
N CYS A 276 -2.01 -13.90 6.98
CA CYS A 276 -1.67 -15.09 6.23
C CYS A 276 -2.21 -16.33 6.93
N SER A 277 -2.66 -17.28 6.14
CA SER A 277 -3.06 -18.60 6.61
C SER A 277 -1.91 -19.60 6.47
N GLY A 278 -1.03 -19.38 5.49
CA GLY A 278 0.17 -20.17 5.23
C GLY A 278 1.23 -19.40 4.43
N ALA A 279 2.41 -20.01 4.27
CA ALA A 279 3.55 -19.37 3.62
C ALA A 279 3.31 -19.02 2.14
N SER A 280 2.37 -19.68 1.46
CA SER A 280 1.95 -19.36 0.09
C SER A 280 1.41 -17.93 -0.06
N ASP A 281 0.76 -17.43 0.99
CA ASP A 281 0.17 -16.09 1.03
C ASP A 281 1.27 -15.01 1.09
N CYS A 282 2.47 -15.42 1.53
CA CYS A 282 3.66 -14.58 1.70
C CYS A 282 4.65 -14.72 0.55
N GLY A 283 4.25 -15.33 -0.57
CA GLY A 283 5.11 -15.52 -1.74
C GLY A 283 6.35 -16.38 -1.48
N GLN A 284 7.21 -16.51 -2.49
CA GLN A 284 8.40 -17.37 -2.40
C GLN A 284 9.50 -16.82 -1.48
N ASN A 285 9.42 -15.53 -1.11
CA ASN A 285 10.44 -14.88 -0.28
C ASN A 285 9.87 -14.40 1.06
N GLY A 286 8.80 -15.02 1.54
CA GLY A 286 8.20 -14.72 2.83
C GLY A 286 7.76 -15.97 3.58
N GLN A 287 7.53 -15.79 4.87
CA GLN A 287 7.02 -16.80 5.78
C GLN A 287 5.81 -16.27 6.52
N CYS A 288 4.81 -17.12 6.70
CA CYS A 288 3.66 -16.79 7.52
C CYS A 288 3.98 -17.12 8.98
N LEU A 289 4.21 -16.09 9.80
CA LEU A 289 4.63 -16.23 11.19
C LEU A 289 3.59 -15.62 12.13
N GLU A 290 3.48 -16.18 13.34
CA GLU A 290 2.63 -15.64 14.38
C GLU A 290 3.37 -14.52 15.12
N VAL A 291 2.81 -13.31 15.07
CA VAL A 291 3.32 -12.11 15.74
C VAL A 291 2.19 -11.56 16.59
N ASN A 292 2.39 -11.49 17.91
CA ASN A 292 1.40 -11.03 18.88
C ASN A 292 0.04 -11.79 18.81
N GLY A 293 0.07 -13.09 18.51
CA GLY A 293 -1.14 -13.93 18.44
C GLY A 293 -1.88 -13.88 17.11
N GLU A 294 -1.37 -13.15 16.11
CA GLU A 294 -1.93 -13.14 14.75
C GLU A 294 -0.89 -13.59 13.71
N LYS A 295 -1.34 -14.34 12.69
CA LYS A 295 -0.47 -14.80 11.60
C LYS A 295 -0.29 -13.71 10.54
N GLN A 296 0.95 -13.32 10.29
CA GLN A 296 1.33 -12.26 9.35
C GLN A 296 2.54 -12.65 8.50
N CYS A 297 2.60 -12.13 7.28
CA CYS A 297 3.75 -12.36 6.41
C CYS A 297 5.00 -11.61 6.87
N THR A 298 6.06 -12.37 7.13
CA THR A 298 7.41 -11.89 7.44
C THR A 298 8.33 -12.19 6.25
N CYS A 299 8.95 -11.15 5.70
CA CYS A 299 9.76 -11.30 4.50
C CYS A 299 11.21 -11.68 4.79
N LEU A 300 11.80 -12.47 3.90
CA LEU A 300 13.22 -12.76 3.91
C LEU A 300 14.04 -11.47 3.74
N PRO A 301 15.29 -11.42 4.25
CA PRO A 301 16.20 -10.33 3.97
C PRO A 301 16.28 -10.06 2.46
N CYS A 302 16.35 -8.79 2.07
CA CYS A 302 16.21 -8.32 0.69
C CYS A 302 14.80 -8.35 0.09
N TRP A 303 13.76 -8.70 0.86
CA TRP A 303 12.40 -8.77 0.35
C TRP A 303 11.45 -8.03 1.28
N LYS A 304 10.41 -7.44 0.69
CA LYS A 304 9.39 -6.65 1.40
C LYS A 304 8.04 -6.74 0.70
N GLY A 305 7.04 -6.13 1.32
CA GLY A 305 5.65 -6.12 0.84
C GLY A 305 4.79 -7.16 1.56
N MET A 306 3.47 -7.00 1.47
CA MET A 306 2.50 -7.84 2.19
C MET A 306 2.58 -9.33 1.84
N ASP A 307 3.12 -9.65 0.66
CA ASP A 307 3.33 -11.01 0.15
C ASP A 307 4.82 -11.30 -0.18
N CYS A 308 5.74 -10.47 0.33
CA CYS A 308 7.20 -10.62 0.17
C CYS A 308 7.72 -10.84 -1.25
N LYS A 309 6.99 -10.39 -2.29
CA LYS A 309 7.45 -10.54 -3.68
C LYS A 309 8.34 -9.40 -4.16
N ILE A 310 8.58 -8.38 -3.35
CA ILE A 310 9.30 -7.18 -3.79
C ILE A 310 10.70 -7.17 -3.24
N LYS A 311 11.66 -7.20 -4.15
CA LYS A 311 13.07 -7.11 -3.82
C LYS A 311 13.38 -5.72 -3.25
N ASP A 312 13.79 -5.68 -1.99
CA ASP A 312 14.25 -4.49 -1.30
C ASP A 312 15.75 -4.28 -1.53
N ILE A 313 16.07 -3.57 -2.62
CA ILE A 313 17.44 -3.33 -3.07
C ILE A 313 18.28 -2.66 -1.98
N ILE A 314 17.68 -1.82 -1.11
CA ILE A 314 18.37 -1.12 -0.02
C ILE A 314 18.71 -2.08 1.13
N SER A 315 17.76 -2.89 1.61
CA SER A 315 18.08 -3.92 2.63
C SER A 315 19.03 -4.99 2.10
N CYS A 316 19.02 -5.21 0.78
CA CYS A 316 19.94 -6.12 0.12
C CYS A 316 21.35 -5.55 -0.07
N SER A 317 21.47 -4.23 -0.22
CA SER A 317 22.75 -3.52 -0.24
C SER A 317 23.23 -3.11 1.16
N LYS A 318 22.36 -3.19 2.18
CA LYS A 318 22.67 -3.09 3.62
C LYS A 318 23.03 -4.42 4.28
N LEU A 319 23.33 -5.47 3.52
CA LEU A 319 24.39 -6.39 3.94
C LEU A 319 25.69 -5.60 3.87
N ASN A 320 25.89 -4.69 4.84
CA ASN A 320 27.16 -4.05 5.06
C ASN A 320 28.18 -5.19 5.08
N SER A 321 29.11 -5.14 4.13
CA SER A 321 30.41 -5.77 4.29
C SER A 321 30.97 -5.25 5.62
N SER A 322 30.62 -5.92 6.73
CA SER A 322 31.30 -5.71 7.98
C SER A 322 32.76 -6.01 7.68
N LYS A 323 33.64 -5.03 7.93
CA LYS A 323 35.08 -5.24 7.76
C LYS A 323 35.60 -6.40 8.60
N ASP A 324 34.81 -6.81 9.61
CA ASP A 324 35.09 -7.97 10.45
C ASP A 324 34.29 -9.23 10.07
N ALA A 325 33.34 -9.18 9.14
CA ALA A 325 32.65 -10.37 8.63
C ALA A 325 33.62 -11.43 8.07
N PRO A 326 34.68 -11.09 7.30
CA PRO A 326 35.68 -12.06 6.91
C PRO A 326 36.35 -12.72 8.13
N LYS A 327 36.63 -11.96 9.21
CA LYS A 327 37.23 -12.52 10.43
C LYS A 327 36.26 -13.47 11.14
N PHE A 328 34.99 -13.10 11.31
CA PHE A 328 34.01 -13.97 11.96
C PHE A 328 33.70 -15.22 11.14
N ILE A 329 33.63 -15.10 9.81
CA ILE A 329 33.41 -16.25 8.92
C ILE A 329 34.64 -17.16 8.92
N ILE A 330 35.87 -16.62 8.83
CA ILE A 330 37.11 -17.42 8.86
C ILE A 330 37.31 -18.07 10.23
N VAL A 331 37.03 -17.36 11.34
CA VAL A 331 37.13 -17.92 12.70
C VAL A 331 36.03 -18.96 12.94
N GLY A 332 34.80 -18.73 12.47
CA GLY A 332 33.68 -19.66 12.59
C GLY A 332 33.88 -20.94 11.77
N ILE A 333 34.28 -20.80 10.49
CA ILE A 333 34.59 -21.94 9.61
C ILE A 333 35.85 -22.66 10.11
N GLY A 334 36.88 -21.92 10.54
CA GLY A 334 38.10 -22.51 11.10
C GLY A 334 37.84 -23.29 12.39
N GLY A 335 36.99 -22.75 13.27
CA GLY A 335 36.53 -23.45 14.48
C GLY A 335 35.71 -24.71 14.15
N PHE A 336 34.78 -24.62 13.20
CA PHE A 336 33.96 -25.75 12.77
C PHE A 336 34.80 -26.86 12.10
N ILE A 337 35.73 -26.50 11.21
CA ILE A 337 36.66 -27.45 10.58
C ILE A 337 37.58 -28.06 11.63
N GLY A 338 38.06 -27.28 12.60
CA GLY A 338 38.87 -27.79 13.72
C GLY A 338 38.11 -28.82 14.55
N VAL A 339 36.84 -28.53 14.91
CA VAL A 339 35.98 -29.47 15.63
C VAL A 339 35.70 -30.72 14.80
N MET A 340 35.38 -30.57 13.52
CA MET A 340 35.17 -31.71 12.61
C MET A 340 36.42 -32.56 12.46
N PHE A 341 37.61 -31.95 12.35
CA PHE A 341 38.87 -32.69 12.29
C PHE A 341 39.11 -33.49 13.56
N VAL A 342 38.86 -32.92 14.74
CA VAL A 342 38.95 -33.64 16.02
C VAL A 342 37.95 -34.81 16.07
N VAL A 343 36.71 -34.60 15.60
CA VAL A 343 35.70 -35.66 15.53
C VAL A 343 36.13 -36.77 14.56
N PHE A 344 36.66 -36.45 13.38
CA PHE A 344 37.14 -37.44 12.42
C PHE A 344 38.37 -38.19 12.91
N VAL A 345 39.30 -37.53 13.60
CA VAL A 345 40.45 -38.19 14.24
C VAL A 345 39.98 -39.12 15.36
N ALA A 346 39.05 -38.68 16.21
CA ALA A 346 38.48 -39.50 17.27
C ALA A 346 37.75 -40.73 16.69
N LEU A 347 36.93 -40.55 15.65
CA LEU A 347 36.28 -41.64 14.92
C LEU A 347 37.30 -42.59 14.27
N GLY A 348 38.39 -42.06 13.71
CA GLY A 348 39.49 -42.85 13.15
C GLY A 348 40.22 -43.70 14.20
N VAL A 349 40.48 -43.14 15.38
CA VAL A 349 41.08 -43.87 16.51
C VAL A 349 40.14 -44.96 17.03
N VAL A 350 38.84 -44.66 17.13
CA VAL A 350 37.82 -45.65 17.52
C VAL A 350 37.71 -46.77 16.46
N ALA A 351 37.74 -46.42 15.18
CA ALA A 351 37.71 -47.39 14.08
C ALA A 351 38.96 -48.29 14.08
N GLN A 352 40.16 -47.73 14.30
CA GLN A 352 41.39 -48.53 14.44
C GLN A 352 41.38 -49.44 15.68
N LYS A 353 40.88 -48.95 16.82
CA LYS A 353 40.71 -49.80 18.01
C LYS A 353 39.73 -50.94 17.75
N LYS A 354 38.62 -50.66 17.07
CA LYS A 354 37.62 -51.66 16.71
C LYS A 354 38.18 -52.68 15.70
N LYS A 355 38.94 -52.23 14.70
CA LYS A 355 39.64 -53.10 13.75
C LYS A 355 40.64 -54.02 14.46
N ARG A 356 41.50 -53.49 15.34
CA ARG A 356 42.44 -54.29 16.13
C ARG A 356 41.75 -55.30 17.05
N ALA A 357 40.59 -54.95 17.60
CA ALA A 357 39.79 -55.87 18.42
C ALA A 357 39.17 -56.99 17.57
N ILE A 358 38.65 -56.66 16.38
CA ILE A 358 38.10 -57.64 15.43
C ILE A 358 39.21 -58.55 14.89
N ASP A 359 40.38 -58.02 14.53
CA ASP A 359 41.52 -58.80 14.04
C ASP A 359 42.00 -59.78 15.13
N LYS A 360 42.11 -59.32 16.39
CA LYS A 360 42.41 -60.20 17.54
C LYS A 360 41.35 -61.28 17.75
N LEU A 361 40.07 -60.97 17.55
CA LEU A 361 38.99 -61.95 17.66
C LEU A 361 39.07 -62.98 16.51
N GLY A 362 39.37 -62.53 15.29
CA GLY A 362 39.56 -63.38 14.12
C GLY A 362 40.73 -64.35 14.26
N ASP A 363 41.84 -63.88 14.83
CA ASP A 363 43.01 -64.73 15.13
C ASP A 363 42.72 -65.76 16.24
N GLN A 364 41.93 -65.39 17.25
CA GLN A 364 41.49 -66.35 18.29
C GLN A 364 40.47 -67.39 17.77
N VAL A 365 39.63 -67.03 16.80
CA VAL A 365 38.70 -67.97 16.14
C VAL A 365 39.47 -68.94 15.23
N LYS A 366 40.51 -68.49 14.52
CA LYS A 366 41.39 -69.38 13.72
C LYS A 366 42.18 -70.36 14.58
N LEU A 367 42.56 -69.98 15.80
CA LEU A 367 43.26 -70.87 16.74
C LEU A 367 42.33 -71.87 17.46
N ARG A 368 41.00 -71.75 17.30
CA ARG A 368 40.01 -72.64 17.91
C ARG A 368 39.33 -73.60 16.92
N ALA A 369 39.69 -73.60 15.65
CA ALA A 369 39.18 -74.61 14.70
C ALA A 369 39.79 -75.98 15.04
N PRO A 370 39.02 -76.96 15.56
CA PRO A 370 39.47 -78.32 15.74
C PRO A 370 39.43 -79.01 14.38
N GLY A 371 40.45 -79.83 14.11
CA GLY A 371 40.68 -80.43 12.81
C GLY A 371 39.52 -81.25 12.25
N THR A 372 39.39 -81.18 10.93
CA THR A 372 38.72 -82.20 10.11
C THR A 372 39.76 -82.94 9.29
N ALA A 373 39.98 -84.19 9.68
CA ALA A 373 40.65 -85.19 8.88
C ALA A 373 39.62 -85.88 7.96
N GLY A 374 40.02 -86.13 6.71
CA GLY A 374 39.65 -87.34 5.98
C GLY A 374 38.57 -87.22 4.91
N GLY A 375 38.93 -87.62 3.68
CA GLY A 375 38.05 -88.45 2.84
C GLY A 375 37.83 -88.00 1.39
N ALA A 376 38.34 -88.82 0.46
CA ALA A 376 38.19 -88.80 -1.00
C ALA A 376 36.71 -88.71 -1.50
N THR A 377 36.37 -88.41 -2.75
CA THR A 377 36.58 -89.25 -3.96
C THR A 377 36.16 -88.53 -5.26
N GLN A 378 36.69 -89.04 -6.37
CA GLN A 378 36.61 -88.70 -7.80
C GLN A 378 35.21 -88.62 -8.47
N ALA A 379 35.29 -88.15 -9.73
CA ALA A 379 34.41 -88.28 -10.91
C ALA A 379 33.56 -87.02 -11.17
N GLY A 380 33.65 -86.30 -12.29
CA GLY A 380 34.05 -86.69 -13.65
C GLY A 380 32.81 -87.11 -14.45
N ALA A 381 32.14 -86.15 -15.09
CA ALA A 381 31.43 -86.26 -16.39
C ALA A 381 30.39 -85.12 -16.58
N SER A 382 30.58 -84.38 -17.68
CA SER A 382 29.57 -83.76 -18.57
C SER A 382 28.18 -83.40 -18.03
N LEU A 383 27.83 -82.11 -18.11
CA LEU A 383 27.20 -81.47 -19.27
C LEU A 383 27.28 -79.95 -19.16
#